data_AF-A0A3D3LDX3-F1
#
_entry.id   AF-A0A3D3LDX3-F1
#
_cell.length_a   1.000
_cell.length_b   1.000
_cell.length_c   1.000
_cell.angle_alpha   90.00
_cell.angle_beta   90.00
_cell.angle_gamma   90.00
#
_symmetry.space_group_name_H-M   'P 1'
#
loop_
_entity.id
_entity.type
_entity.pdbx_description
1 polymer ?
#
loop_
_entity_poly.entity_id
_entity_poly.type
_entity_poly.pdbx_seq_one_letter_code
_entity_poly.pdbx_strand_id
1 'polypeptide(L)'
;MKTHASFDAFLTAARENALRMLLNAEYIRRELPSLQVPEGLRADILELCDDWCEAKHDAFSLIFDISDIHAEGADIRQHCARLLSWLTQASMKAHAVIIQAQDSAASSLVTLLVTESAVNVLNANSAAHEAWADHLNF
;
A
#
# COMPACT_ATOMS: atom_id res chain seq x y z
N MET A 1 -27.10 5.58 -10.50
CA MET A 1 -26.40 4.46 -11.19
C MET A 1 -24.92 4.76 -11.40
N LYS A 2 -24.53 5.94 -11.93
CA LYS A 2 -23.10 6.30 -12.12
C LYS A 2 -22.30 6.51 -10.82
N THR A 3 -22.90 7.10 -9.79
CA THR A 3 -22.26 7.36 -8.48
C THR A 3 -21.94 6.08 -7.69
N HIS A 4 -22.79 5.06 -7.78
CA HIS A 4 -22.50 3.75 -7.17
C HIS A 4 -21.33 3.04 -7.90
N ALA A 5 -21.31 3.09 -9.23
CA ALA A 5 -20.22 2.48 -10.00
C ALA A 5 -18.85 3.14 -9.75
N SER A 6 -18.79 4.47 -9.59
CA SER A 6 -17.54 5.17 -9.26
C SER A 6 -17.08 4.90 -7.82
N PHE A 7 -18.01 4.75 -6.87
CA PHE A 7 -17.68 4.35 -5.50
C PHE A 7 -17.14 2.91 -5.43
N ASP A 8 -17.77 1.96 -6.12
CA ASP A 8 -17.31 0.57 -6.19
C ASP A 8 -15.92 0.48 -6.83
N ALA A 9 -15.65 1.30 -7.85
CA ALA A 9 -14.34 1.42 -8.47
C ALA A 9 -13.28 1.93 -7.47
N PHE A 10 -13.60 2.95 -6.69
CA PHE A 10 -12.74 3.43 -5.61
C PHE A 10 -12.44 2.32 -4.58
N LEU A 11 -13.46 1.65 -4.05
CA LEU A 11 -13.24 0.57 -3.08
C LEU A 11 -12.42 -0.58 -3.65
N THR A 12 -12.61 -0.90 -4.93
CA THR A 12 -11.81 -1.91 -5.62
C THR A 12 -10.34 -1.49 -5.72
N ALA A 13 -10.07 -0.25 -6.11
CA ALA A 13 -8.72 0.29 -6.20
C ALA A 13 -8.02 0.35 -4.83
N ALA A 14 -8.74 0.75 -3.77
CA ALA A 14 -8.21 0.76 -2.40
C ALA A 14 -7.88 -0.67 -1.90
N ARG A 15 -8.74 -1.66 -2.19
CA ARG A 15 -8.45 -3.08 -1.89
C ARG A 15 -7.22 -3.58 -2.65
N GLU A 16 -7.11 -3.24 -3.93
CA GLU A 16 -5.94 -3.61 -4.75
C GLU A 16 -4.66 -3.01 -4.17
N ASN A 17 -4.68 -1.77 -3.70
CA ASN A 17 -3.52 -1.17 -3.05
C ASN A 17 -3.11 -1.92 -1.77
N ALA A 18 -4.07 -2.24 -0.90
CA ALA A 18 -3.83 -3.05 0.29
C ALA A 18 -3.31 -4.46 -0.05
N LEU A 19 -3.83 -5.10 -1.11
CA LEU A 19 -3.34 -6.39 -1.59
C LEU A 19 -1.91 -6.28 -2.13
N ARG A 20 -1.56 -5.20 -2.85
CA ARG A 20 -0.20 -4.98 -3.34
C ARG A 20 0.80 -4.85 -2.20
N MET A 21 0.43 -4.26 -1.07
CA MET A 21 1.29 -4.22 0.11
C MET A 21 1.64 -5.64 0.59
N LEU A 22 0.62 -6.51 0.77
CA LEU A 22 0.85 -7.91 1.15
C LEU A 22 1.66 -8.68 0.12
N LEU A 23 1.27 -8.61 -1.16
CA LEU A 23 1.91 -9.41 -2.21
C LEU A 23 3.38 -9.03 -2.38
N ASN A 24 3.72 -7.75 -2.25
CA ASN A 24 5.11 -7.31 -2.33
C ASN A 24 5.88 -7.60 -1.02
N ALA A 25 5.25 -7.54 0.15
CA ALA A 25 5.86 -8.01 1.39
C ALA A 25 6.22 -9.51 1.32
N GLU A 26 5.31 -10.35 0.85
CA GLU A 26 5.55 -11.79 0.65
C GLU A 26 6.62 -12.05 -0.42
N TYR A 27 6.61 -11.27 -1.50
CA TYR A 27 7.65 -11.34 -2.52
C TYR A 27 9.03 -11.05 -1.92
N ILE A 28 9.17 -9.93 -1.19
CA ILE A 28 10.42 -9.58 -0.52
C ILE A 28 10.85 -10.69 0.44
N ARG A 29 9.96 -11.17 1.33
CA ARG A 29 10.28 -12.23 2.29
C ARG A 29 10.78 -13.51 1.62
N ARG A 30 10.26 -13.83 0.43
CA ARG A 30 10.69 -15.00 -0.35
C ARG A 30 12.07 -14.82 -0.98
N GLU A 31 12.35 -13.66 -1.57
CA GLU A 31 13.59 -13.43 -2.32
C GLU A 31 14.77 -13.03 -1.41
N LEU A 32 14.51 -12.29 -0.32
CA LEU A 32 15.52 -11.71 0.58
C LEU A 32 16.51 -12.73 1.19
N PRO A 33 16.14 -13.98 1.52
CA PRO A 33 17.08 -14.99 2.00
C PRO A 33 18.17 -15.37 0.99
N SER A 34 17.91 -15.21 -0.31
CA SER A 34 18.87 -15.52 -1.37
C SER A 34 19.90 -14.41 -1.61
N LEU A 35 19.70 -13.23 -1.00
CA LEU A 35 20.49 -12.05 -1.23
C LEU A 35 21.48 -11.78 -0.09
N GLN A 36 22.66 -11.28 -0.46
CA GLN A 36 23.62 -10.73 0.49
C GLN A 36 23.14 -9.36 0.96
N VAL A 37 22.78 -9.28 2.24
CA VAL A 37 22.23 -8.07 2.88
C VAL A 37 22.87 -7.91 4.25
N PRO A 38 23.38 -6.70 4.60
CA PRO A 38 23.79 -6.39 5.96
C PRO A 38 22.65 -6.63 6.96
N GLU A 39 22.98 -7.11 8.16
CA GLU A 39 21.98 -7.53 9.16
C GLU A 39 20.98 -6.42 9.54
N GLY A 40 21.46 -5.18 9.73
CA GLY A 40 20.60 -4.02 10.01
C GLY A 40 19.59 -3.77 8.90
N LEU A 41 20.07 -3.65 7.65
CA LEU A 41 19.18 -3.47 6.48
C LEU A 41 18.20 -4.64 6.31
N ARG A 42 18.61 -5.87 6.63
CA ARG A 42 17.70 -7.03 6.58
C ARG A 42 16.56 -6.87 7.58
N ALA A 43 16.85 -6.41 8.80
CA ALA A 43 15.82 -6.16 9.80
C ALA A 43 14.85 -5.07 9.33
N ASP A 44 15.38 -3.94 8.80
CA ASP A 44 14.56 -2.83 8.32
C ASP A 44 13.67 -3.21 7.13
N ILE A 45 14.16 -4.06 6.22
CA ILE A 45 13.36 -4.61 5.11
C ILE A 45 12.23 -5.50 5.64
N LEU A 46 12.49 -6.33 6.65
CA LEU A 46 11.48 -7.21 7.22
C LEU A 46 10.43 -6.42 8.02
N GLU A 47 10.84 -5.39 8.75
CA GLU A 47 9.94 -4.46 9.45
C GLU A 47 9.00 -3.75 8.44
N LEU A 48 9.52 -3.29 7.30
CA LEU A 48 8.70 -2.76 6.21
C LEU A 48 7.65 -3.79 5.73
N CYS A 49 8.02 -5.07 5.63
CA CYS A 49 7.09 -6.12 5.22
C CYS A 49 5.99 -6.35 6.27
N ASP A 50 6.35 -6.29 7.55
CA ASP A 50 5.39 -6.42 8.66
C ASP A 50 4.42 -5.23 8.67
N ASP A 51 4.95 -4.02 8.56
CA ASP A 51 4.19 -2.78 8.42
C ASP A 51 3.18 -2.81 7.26
N TRP A 52 3.59 -3.33 6.10
CA TRP A 52 2.71 -3.49 4.94
C TRP A 52 1.61 -4.54 5.16
N CYS A 53 1.93 -5.63 5.87
CA CYS A 53 0.93 -6.63 6.25
C CYS A 53 -0.12 -6.04 7.21
N GLU A 54 0.31 -5.29 8.23
CA GLU A 54 -0.57 -4.61 9.18
C GLU A 54 -1.43 -3.55 8.48
N ALA A 55 -0.82 -2.68 7.69
CA ALA A 55 -1.52 -1.64 6.93
C ALA A 55 -2.61 -2.23 6.01
N LYS A 56 -2.36 -3.39 5.40
CA LYS A 56 -3.41 -4.11 4.67
C LYS A 56 -4.57 -4.48 5.59
N HIS A 57 -4.32 -5.10 6.75
CA HIS A 57 -5.40 -5.51 7.65
C HIS A 57 -6.27 -4.33 8.10
N ASP A 58 -5.65 -3.21 8.43
CA ASP A 58 -6.34 -1.98 8.82
C ASP A 58 -7.15 -1.40 7.65
N ALA A 59 -6.57 -1.37 6.45
CA ALA A 59 -7.24 -0.89 5.25
C ALA A 59 -8.48 -1.73 4.92
N PHE A 60 -8.38 -3.06 4.97
CA PHE A 60 -9.52 -3.94 4.74
C PHE A 60 -10.66 -3.70 5.75
N SER A 61 -10.32 -3.54 7.03
CA SER A 61 -11.30 -3.29 8.08
C SER A 61 -12.04 -1.97 7.82
N LEU A 62 -11.30 -0.89 7.54
CA LEU A 62 -11.91 0.41 7.24
C LEU A 62 -12.72 0.41 5.93
N ILE A 63 -12.32 -0.39 4.93
CA ILE A 63 -13.09 -0.55 3.68
C ILE A 63 -14.45 -1.21 3.95
N PHE A 64 -14.52 -2.20 4.86
CA PHE A 64 -15.80 -2.77 5.27
C PHE A 64 -16.67 -1.73 5.98
N ASP A 65 -16.11 -1.01 6.94
CA ASP A 65 -16.83 0.06 7.66
C ASP A 65 -17.37 1.13 6.69
N ILE A 66 -16.55 1.57 5.72
CA ILE A 66 -16.96 2.54 4.69
C ILE A 66 -18.13 2.00 3.85
N SER A 67 -18.10 0.72 3.50
CA SER A 67 -19.15 0.08 2.70
C SER A 67 -20.48 0.05 3.45
N ASP A 68 -20.44 -0.29 4.75
CA ASP A 68 -21.63 -0.34 5.61
C ASP A 68 -22.21 1.07 5.83
N ILE A 69 -21.36 2.05 6.15
CA ILE A 69 -21.75 3.47 6.30
C ILE A 69 -22.39 4.00 5.01
N HIS A 70 -21.83 3.64 3.84
CA HIS A 70 -22.39 4.05 2.56
C HIS A 70 -23.77 3.43 2.31
N ALA A 71 -23.95 2.14 2.65
CA ALA A 71 -25.23 1.44 2.49
C ALA A 71 -26.34 2.02 3.37
N GLU A 72 -25.99 2.59 4.53
CA GLU A 72 -26.89 3.33 5.42
C GLU A 72 -27.22 4.75 4.90
N GLY A 73 -26.55 5.20 3.83
CA GLY A 73 -26.76 6.52 3.22
C GLY A 73 -26.03 7.67 3.94
N ALA A 74 -25.07 7.37 4.80
CA ALA A 74 -24.29 8.37 5.53
C ALA A 74 -23.08 8.89 4.74
N ASP A 75 -22.51 10.03 5.16
CA ASP A 75 -21.35 10.64 4.50
C ASP A 75 -20.06 9.86 4.81
N ILE A 76 -19.42 9.36 3.76
CA ILE A 76 -18.20 8.56 3.81
C ILE A 76 -16.91 9.35 3.58
N ARG A 77 -16.99 10.64 3.22
CA ARG A 77 -15.83 11.41 2.73
C ARG A 77 -14.67 11.42 3.70
N GLN A 78 -14.94 11.62 4.99
CA GLN A 78 -13.90 11.61 6.02
C GLN A 78 -13.25 10.23 6.17
N HIS A 79 -14.02 9.16 6.06
CA HIS A 79 -13.53 7.78 6.15
C HIS A 79 -12.67 7.43 4.92
N CYS A 80 -13.11 7.78 3.71
CA CYS A 80 -12.34 7.60 2.48
C CYS A 80 -11.02 8.40 2.52
N ALA A 81 -11.06 9.65 2.99
CA ALA A 81 -9.85 10.47 3.13
C ALA A 81 -8.86 9.88 4.14
N ARG A 82 -9.37 9.33 5.26
CA ARG A 82 -8.55 8.63 6.26
C ARG A 82 -7.90 7.38 5.66
N LEU A 83 -8.67 6.56 4.92
CA LEU A 83 -8.16 5.37 4.24
C LEU A 83 -7.02 5.72 3.29
N LEU A 84 -7.23 6.69 2.40
CA LEU A 84 -6.21 7.13 1.45
C LEU A 84 -4.97 7.72 2.14
N SER A 85 -5.15 8.46 3.23
CA SER A 85 -4.03 8.98 4.02
C SER A 85 -3.17 7.85 4.60
N TRP A 86 -3.81 6.83 5.19
CA TRP A 86 -3.12 5.67 5.73
C TRP A 86 -2.39 4.86 4.66
N LEU A 87 -3.05 4.58 3.54
CA LEU A 87 -2.45 3.87 2.41
C LEU A 87 -1.21 4.61 1.86
N THR A 88 -1.30 5.93 1.73
CA THR A 88 -0.15 6.77 1.33
C THR A 88 0.99 6.68 2.34
N GLN A 89 0.70 6.82 3.64
CA GLN A 89 1.73 6.74 4.69
C GLN A 89 2.46 5.39 4.67
N ALA A 90 1.72 4.28 4.59
CA ALA A 90 2.28 2.94 4.49
C ALA A 90 3.12 2.74 3.21
N SER A 91 2.66 3.28 2.07
CA SER A 91 3.41 3.23 0.81
C SER A 91 4.74 3.99 0.89
N MET A 92 4.76 5.12 1.59
CA MET A 92 5.95 5.97 1.72
C MET A 92 7.04 5.39 2.63
N LYS A 93 6.71 4.46 3.54
CA LYS A 93 7.69 3.82 4.44
C LYS A 93 8.86 3.16 3.70
N ALA A 94 8.62 2.64 2.49
CA ALA A 94 9.65 2.00 1.69
C ALA A 94 10.78 2.95 1.26
N HIS A 95 10.53 4.26 1.20
CA HIS A 95 11.54 5.24 0.78
C HIS A 95 12.79 5.20 1.66
N ALA A 96 12.63 5.13 2.98
CA ALA A 96 13.77 5.08 3.91
C ALA A 96 14.63 3.83 3.68
N VAL A 97 13.98 2.67 3.49
CA VAL A 97 14.64 1.39 3.23
C VAL A 97 15.38 1.40 1.89
N ILE A 98 14.80 2.05 0.86
CA ILE A 98 15.47 2.20 -0.46
C ILE A 98 16.74 3.02 -0.34
N ILE A 99 16.71 4.16 0.35
CA ILE A 99 17.89 5.01 0.56
C ILE A 99 18.97 4.22 1.32
N GLN A 100 18.59 3.53 2.39
CA GLN A 100 19.53 2.72 3.15
C GLN A 100 20.11 1.56 2.33
N ALA A 101 19.32 0.93 1.45
CA ALA A 101 19.82 -0.09 0.54
C ALA A 101 20.85 0.48 -0.44
N GLN A 102 20.60 1.67 -1.00
CA GLN A 102 21.50 2.38 -1.92
C GLN A 102 22.83 2.80 -1.26
N ASP A 103 22.78 3.23 0.00
CA ASP A 103 23.95 3.72 0.74
C ASP A 103 24.75 2.60 1.42
N SER A 104 24.23 1.37 1.41
CA SER A 104 24.87 0.21 2.03
C SER A 104 25.77 -0.58 1.07
N ALA A 105 26.54 -1.51 1.62
CA ALA A 105 27.28 -2.51 0.83
C ALA A 105 26.39 -3.64 0.28
N ALA A 106 25.05 -3.48 0.29
CA ALA A 106 24.13 -4.47 -0.26
C ALA A 106 24.30 -4.60 -1.78
N SER A 107 23.91 -5.77 -2.31
CA SER A 107 23.91 -5.96 -3.75
C SER A 107 22.88 -5.04 -4.42
N SER A 108 23.13 -4.66 -5.68
CA SER A 108 22.18 -3.89 -6.48
C SER A 108 20.81 -4.60 -6.63
N LEU A 109 20.78 -5.92 -6.50
CA LEU A 109 19.57 -6.73 -6.51
C LEU A 109 18.67 -6.46 -5.29
N VAL A 110 19.24 -6.12 -4.12
CA VAL A 110 18.45 -5.75 -2.94
C VAL A 110 17.73 -4.42 -3.18
N THR A 111 18.48 -3.42 -3.66
CA THR A 111 17.90 -2.13 -4.02
C THR A 111 16.82 -2.28 -5.08
N LEU A 112 17.06 -3.12 -6.10
CA LEU A 112 16.07 -3.41 -7.14
C LEU A 112 14.81 -4.05 -6.56
N LEU A 113 14.95 -5.11 -5.76
CA LEU A 113 13.84 -5.83 -5.12
C LEU A 113 12.93 -4.88 -4.32
N VAL A 114 13.52 -4.06 -3.46
CA VAL A 114 12.74 -3.13 -2.61
C VAL A 114 12.13 -2.01 -3.47
N THR A 115 12.85 -1.49 -4.46
CA THR A 115 12.35 -0.42 -5.34
C THR A 115 11.19 -0.88 -6.21
N GLU A 116 11.31 -2.03 -6.88
CA GLU A 116 10.23 -2.61 -7.70
C GLU A 116 8.98 -2.86 -6.84
N SER A 117 9.18 -3.41 -5.65
CA SER A 117 8.11 -3.66 -4.68
C SER A 117 7.40 -2.37 -4.27
N ALA A 118 8.17 -1.32 -3.95
CA ALA A 118 7.63 -0.01 -3.58
C ALA A 118 6.87 0.65 -4.73
N VAL A 119 7.39 0.58 -5.96
CA VAL A 119 6.73 1.12 -7.15
C VAL A 119 5.39 0.44 -7.40
N ASN A 120 5.31 -0.88 -7.24
CA ASN A 120 4.05 -1.62 -7.37
C ASN A 120 2.99 -1.15 -6.37
N VAL A 121 3.40 -0.91 -5.11
CA VAL A 121 2.52 -0.38 -4.06
C VAL A 121 2.10 1.07 -4.36
N LEU A 122 3.05 1.93 -4.76
CA LEU A 122 2.78 3.34 -5.09
C LEU A 122 1.85 3.49 -6.29
N ASN A 123 2.03 2.70 -7.35
CA ASN A 123 1.15 2.73 -8.52
C ASN A 123 -0.30 2.37 -8.14
N ALA A 124 -0.48 1.37 -7.28
CA ALA A 124 -1.80 1.00 -6.80
C ALA A 124 -2.40 2.06 -5.87
N ASN A 125 -1.59 2.74 -5.05
CA ASN A 125 -2.03 3.88 -4.25
C ASN A 125 -2.50 5.03 -5.15
N SER A 126 -1.74 5.38 -6.19
CA SER A 126 -2.14 6.41 -7.17
C SER A 126 -3.48 6.09 -7.82
N ALA A 127 -3.70 4.83 -8.24
CA ALA A 127 -4.98 4.41 -8.81
C ALA A 127 -6.16 4.56 -7.83
N ALA A 128 -5.94 4.32 -6.52
CA ALA A 128 -6.98 4.54 -5.50
C ALA A 128 -7.31 6.03 -5.32
N HIS A 129 -6.31 6.91 -5.36
CA HIS A 129 -6.51 8.37 -5.31
C HIS A 129 -7.24 8.88 -6.57
N GLU A 130 -6.86 8.40 -7.75
CA GLU A 130 -7.53 8.73 -9.01
C GLU A 130 -9.01 8.32 -8.99
N ALA A 131 -9.30 7.08 -8.59
CA ALA A 131 -10.67 6.59 -8.49
C ALA A 131 -11.52 7.38 -7.49
N TRP A 132 -10.93 7.85 -6.38
CA TRP A 132 -11.62 8.72 -5.42
C TRP A 132 -11.87 10.12 -5.98
N ALA A 133 -10.88 10.71 -6.65
CA ALA A 133 -11.03 12.01 -7.28
C ALA A 133 -12.13 11.97 -8.36
N ASP A 134 -12.18 10.91 -9.15
CA ASP A 134 -13.25 10.68 -10.12
C ASP A 134 -14.60 10.60 -9.43
N HIS A 135 -14.73 9.83 -8.34
CA HIS A 135 -15.98 9.75 -7.57
C HIS A 135 -16.47 11.11 -7.06
N LEU A 136 -15.57 11.99 -6.61
CA LEU A 136 -15.94 13.33 -6.13
C LEU A 136 -16.43 14.28 -7.23
N ASN A 137 -16.09 14.02 -8.49
CA ASN A 137 -16.46 14.85 -9.63
C ASN A 137 -17.79 14.45 -10.30
N PHE A 138 -18.49 13.42 -9.78
CA PHE A 138 -19.77 12.90 -10.28
C PHE A 138 -20.90 12.96 -9.25
#